data_AF-A0A7C5UUF7-F1
#
_entry.id   AF-A0A7C5UUF7-F1
#
_cell.length_a   1.000
_cell.length_b   1.000
_cell.length_c   1.000
_cell.angle_alpha   90.00
_cell.angle_beta   90.00
_cell.angle_gamma   90.00
#
_symmetry.space_group_name_H-M   'P 1'
#
loop_
_entity.id
_entity.type
_entity.pdbx_description
1 polymer ?
#
loop_
_entity_poly.entity_id
_entity_poly.type
_entity_poly.pdbx_seq_one_letter_code
_entity_poly.pdbx_strand_id
1 'polypeptide(L)'
;MLHGFYAELINIASDNMYDKLIEETALCIRILTNLWKKYRKAILRSKPNEAKTYAQEFIGRAISIVKRKLKMMPILNEVIKTAKTAPCINFNDPIIIVSGMPQVGKSTLVGRISSAKPLVSPYPFTTKNIIIGHIDLKYVKIQIIDTPGLLDRNIDEMNEIERKAIATLKHLNSVVLYLIDPTQEAYYSFERQISSLRTVEQLIGKEKIIIVLNKIDMTPKELLISYENMLKHSGYSDIVMISALHGINIEELIYKAISKYDELYNTNYKQFLHK
;
A
#
# COMPACT_ATOMS: atom_id res chain seq x y z
N MET A 1 8.57 8.26 -13.73
CA MET A 1 7.15 7.81 -13.76
C MET A 1 6.78 7.38 -12.36
N LEU A 2 5.59 7.70 -11.85
CA LEU A 2 5.15 7.25 -10.52
C LEU A 2 5.02 5.72 -10.51
N HIS A 3 5.37 5.08 -9.40
CA HIS A 3 5.15 3.65 -9.22
C HIS A 3 3.64 3.34 -9.24
N GLY A 4 3.24 2.19 -9.78
CA GLY A 4 1.83 1.81 -9.97
C GLY A 4 0.99 1.90 -8.69
N PHE A 5 1.58 1.55 -7.55
CA PHE A 5 0.96 1.72 -6.23
C PHE A 5 0.50 3.17 -5.96
N TYR A 6 1.39 4.15 -6.12
CA TYR A 6 1.06 5.57 -5.87
C TYR A 6 0.16 6.14 -6.96
N ALA A 7 0.34 5.72 -8.21
CA ALA A 7 -0.50 6.15 -9.32
C ALA A 7 -1.97 5.73 -9.07
N GLU A 8 -2.20 4.49 -8.65
CA GLU A 8 -3.54 3.98 -8.37
C GLU A 8 -4.18 4.69 -7.18
N LEU A 9 -3.43 4.97 -6.11
CA LEU A 9 -3.93 5.76 -4.97
C LEU A 9 -4.35 7.18 -5.39
N ILE A 10 -3.58 7.83 -6.27
CA ILE A 10 -3.91 9.15 -6.81
C ILE A 10 -5.15 9.06 -7.73
N ASN A 11 -5.27 8.01 -8.53
CA ASN A 11 -6.45 7.79 -9.37
C ASN A 11 -7.71 7.66 -8.52
N ILE A 12 -7.66 6.87 -7.44
CA ILE A 12 -8.76 6.74 -6.47
C ILE A 12 -9.08 8.10 -5.84
N ALA A 13 -8.07 8.86 -5.40
CA ALA A 13 -8.24 10.20 -4.82
C ALA A 13 -8.94 11.18 -5.77
N SER A 14 -8.65 11.04 -7.06
CA SER A 14 -9.12 11.93 -8.10
C SER A 14 -10.43 11.50 -8.76
N ASP A 15 -11.00 10.35 -8.36
CA ASP A 15 -12.09 9.69 -9.08
C ASP A 15 -11.79 9.51 -10.59
N ASN A 16 -10.58 9.04 -10.90
CA ASN A 16 -10.04 8.90 -12.26
C ASN A 16 -9.96 10.21 -13.07
N MET A 17 -10.02 11.37 -12.42
CA MET A 17 -9.92 12.68 -13.08
C MET A 17 -8.50 13.27 -13.07
N TYR A 18 -7.49 12.55 -12.58
CA TYR A 18 -6.13 13.08 -12.41
C TYR A 18 -5.53 13.62 -13.71
N ASP A 19 -5.57 12.85 -14.80
CA ASP A 19 -5.01 13.28 -16.09
C ASP A 19 -5.74 14.51 -16.64
N LYS A 20 -7.07 14.49 -16.59
CA LYS A 20 -7.91 15.64 -16.94
C LYS A 20 -7.58 16.86 -16.09
N LEU A 21 -7.26 16.67 -14.80
CA LEU A 21 -6.88 17.75 -13.91
C LEU A 21 -5.54 18.39 -14.29
N ILE A 22 -4.56 17.57 -14.69
CA ILE A 22 -3.28 18.06 -15.22
C ILE A 22 -3.50 18.83 -16.52
N GLU A 23 -4.24 18.26 -17.48
CA GLU A 23 -4.51 18.87 -18.78
C GLU A 23 -5.21 20.22 -18.65
N GLU A 24 -6.26 20.29 -17.84
CA GLU A 24 -7.04 21.50 -17.61
C GLU A 24 -6.22 22.59 -16.89
N THR A 25 -5.33 22.19 -15.99
CA THR A 25 -4.40 23.09 -15.29
C THR A 25 -3.37 23.65 -16.27
N ALA A 26 -2.75 22.79 -17.08
CA ALA A 26 -1.80 23.20 -18.11
C ALA A 26 -2.44 24.15 -19.14
N LEU A 27 -3.67 23.86 -19.57
CA LEU A 27 -4.46 24.72 -20.45
C LEU A 27 -4.72 26.09 -19.80
N CYS A 28 -5.10 26.11 -18.53
CA CYS A 28 -5.33 27.35 -17.79
C CYS A 28 -4.08 28.23 -17.74
N ILE A 29 -2.92 27.64 -17.38
CA ILE A 29 -1.62 28.34 -17.35
C ILE A 29 -1.28 28.90 -18.73
N ARG A 30 -1.48 28.12 -19.80
CA ARG A 30 -1.23 28.57 -21.17
C ARG A 30 -2.10 29.75 -21.56
N ILE A 31 -3.40 29.71 -21.25
CA ILE A 31 -4.35 30.80 -21.54
C ILE A 31 -3.94 32.07 -20.77
N LEU A 32 -3.67 31.96 -19.46
CA LEU A 32 -3.26 33.09 -18.62
C LEU A 32 -1.94 33.71 -19.12
N THR A 33 -0.97 32.88 -19.50
CA THR A 33 0.32 33.33 -20.02
C THR A 33 0.15 34.12 -21.33
N ASN A 34 -0.69 33.63 -22.26
CA ASN A 34 -0.97 34.32 -23.52
C ASN A 34 -1.74 35.62 -23.30
N LEU A 35 -2.71 35.61 -22.37
CA LEU A 35 -3.46 36.79 -21.97
C LEU A 35 -2.52 37.86 -21.39
N TRP A 36 -1.62 37.47 -20.49
CA TRP A 36 -0.62 38.37 -19.92
C TRP A 36 0.31 38.95 -20.99
N LYS A 37 0.84 38.12 -21.90
CA LYS A 37 1.69 38.59 -23.01
C LYS A 37 0.99 39.64 -23.87
N LYS A 38 -0.31 39.46 -24.15
CA LYS A 38 -1.13 40.42 -24.91
C LYS A 38 -1.31 41.73 -24.15
N TYR A 39 -1.78 41.65 -22.90
CA TYR A 39 -2.08 42.84 -22.10
C TYR A 39 -0.82 43.60 -21.70
N ARG A 40 0.29 42.92 -21.40
CA ARG A 40 1.59 43.54 -21.14
C ARG A 40 2.06 44.41 -22.31
N LYS A 41 1.94 43.92 -23.55
CA LYS A 41 2.29 44.70 -24.75
C LYS A 41 1.41 45.95 -24.91
N ALA A 42 0.12 45.83 -24.60
CA ALA A 42 -0.81 46.97 -24.65
C ALA A 42 -0.46 48.01 -23.57
N ILE A 43 -0.27 47.58 -22.33
CA ILE A 43 0.08 48.47 -21.20
C ILE A 43 1.37 49.25 -21.48
N LEU A 44 2.42 48.58 -21.98
CA LEU A 44 3.72 49.22 -22.26
C LEU A 44 3.67 50.27 -23.40
N ARG A 45 2.62 50.28 -24.22
CA ARG A 45 2.47 51.19 -25.37
C ARG A 45 1.46 52.32 -25.15
N SER A 46 0.79 52.34 -23.99
CA SER A 46 -0.36 53.21 -23.74
C SER A 46 -0.03 54.34 -22.76
N LYS A 47 -0.84 55.41 -22.79
CA LYS A 47 -0.78 56.49 -21.79
C LYS A 47 -1.24 55.99 -20.41
N PRO A 48 -0.88 56.65 -19.30
CA PRO A 48 -1.19 56.18 -17.94
C PRO A 48 -2.66 55.80 -17.70
N ASN A 49 -3.61 56.60 -18.18
CA ASN A 49 -5.05 56.32 -18.01
C ASN A 49 -5.51 55.08 -18.77
N GLU A 50 -5.05 54.89 -20.01
CA GLU A 50 -5.37 53.72 -20.84
C GLU A 50 -4.69 52.45 -20.30
N ALA A 51 -3.44 52.58 -19.84
CA ALA A 51 -2.70 51.50 -19.19
C ALA A 51 -3.44 50.97 -17.95
N LYS A 52 -4.05 51.86 -17.15
CA LYS A 52 -4.90 51.49 -16.01
C LYS A 52 -6.12 50.68 -16.45
N THR A 53 -6.81 51.09 -17.51
CA THR A 53 -7.97 50.36 -18.06
C THR A 53 -7.56 48.96 -18.53
N TYR A 54 -6.47 48.83 -19.29
CA TYR A 54 -5.95 47.53 -19.72
C TYR A 54 -5.58 46.61 -18.56
N ALA A 55 -5.00 47.15 -17.48
CA ALA A 55 -4.69 46.38 -16.29
C ALA A 55 -5.96 45.85 -15.59
N GLN A 56 -6.99 46.69 -15.44
CA GLN A 56 -8.27 46.29 -14.85
C GLN A 56 -8.97 45.20 -15.67
N GLU A 57 -8.99 45.34 -17.00
CA GLU A 57 -9.54 44.31 -17.88
C GLU A 57 -8.79 42.98 -17.78
N PHE A 58 -7.46 43.02 -17.77
CA PHE A 58 -6.63 41.83 -17.60
C PHE A 58 -6.98 41.11 -16.30
N ILE A 59 -7.03 41.83 -15.18
CA ILE A 59 -7.35 41.28 -13.87
C ILE A 59 -8.74 40.63 -13.89
N GLY A 60 -9.75 41.32 -14.41
CA GLY A 60 -11.10 40.76 -14.51
C GLY A 60 -11.17 39.47 -15.32
N ARG A 61 -10.49 39.43 -16.49
CA ARG A 61 -10.42 38.24 -17.34
C ARG A 61 -9.65 37.10 -16.68
N ALA A 62 -8.50 37.40 -16.06
CA ALA A 62 -7.69 36.41 -15.36
C ALA A 62 -8.47 35.77 -14.20
N ILE A 63 -9.14 36.59 -13.37
CA ILE A 63 -10.02 36.10 -12.29
C ILE A 63 -11.13 35.22 -12.85
N SER A 64 -11.77 35.60 -13.96
CA SER A 64 -12.82 34.78 -14.58
C SER A 64 -12.30 33.43 -15.08
N ILE A 65 -11.08 33.37 -15.62
CA ILE A 65 -10.44 32.11 -16.03
C ILE A 65 -10.17 31.23 -14.81
N VAL A 66 -9.56 31.78 -13.76
CA VAL A 66 -9.24 31.03 -12.53
C VAL A 66 -10.52 30.56 -11.82
N LYS A 67 -11.53 31.41 -11.68
CA LYS A 67 -12.81 31.08 -11.04
C LYS A 67 -13.50 29.88 -11.70
N ARG A 68 -13.43 29.76 -13.03
CA ARG A 68 -13.99 28.60 -13.74
C ARG A 68 -13.31 27.28 -13.36
N LYS A 69 -12.05 27.32 -12.94
CA LYS A 69 -11.28 26.13 -12.52
C LYS A 69 -11.33 25.84 -11.03
N LEU A 70 -11.86 26.76 -10.20
CA LEU A 70 -12.04 26.52 -8.75
C LEU A 70 -12.89 25.27 -8.44
N LYS A 71 -13.79 24.87 -9.35
CA LYS A 71 -14.58 23.64 -9.20
C LYS A 71 -13.73 22.37 -9.10
N MET A 72 -12.48 22.39 -9.57
CA MET A 72 -11.56 21.25 -9.53
C MET A 72 -10.66 21.26 -8.27
N MET A 73 -10.67 22.34 -7.49
CA MET A 73 -9.85 22.46 -6.28
C MET A 73 -10.16 21.39 -5.22
N PRO A 74 -11.42 20.96 -4.98
CA PRO A 74 -11.69 19.88 -4.04
C PRO A 74 -10.99 18.57 -4.42
N ILE A 75 -11.00 18.22 -5.71
CA ILE A 75 -10.34 17.02 -6.23
C ILE A 75 -8.82 17.13 -6.03
N LEU A 76 -8.23 18.29 -6.37
CA LEU A 76 -6.82 18.53 -6.15
C LEU A 76 -6.43 18.45 -4.67
N ASN A 77 -7.27 18.96 -3.76
CA ASN A 77 -7.04 18.87 -2.32
C ASN A 77 -7.02 17.42 -1.83
N GLU A 78 -7.94 16.58 -2.30
CA GLU A 78 -7.95 15.15 -1.96
C GLU A 78 -6.73 14.42 -2.52
N VAL A 79 -6.29 14.74 -3.74
CA VAL A 79 -5.03 14.22 -4.31
C VAL A 79 -3.82 14.62 -3.45
N ILE A 80 -3.72 15.90 -3.07
CA ILE A 80 -2.62 16.40 -2.23
C ILE A 80 -2.64 15.73 -0.86
N LYS A 81 -3.82 15.62 -0.24
CA LYS A 81 -4.00 14.95 1.05
C LYS A 81 -3.56 13.50 0.96
N THR A 82 -4.02 12.77 -0.06
CA THR A 82 -3.66 11.37 -0.29
C THR A 82 -2.15 11.21 -0.48
N ALA A 83 -1.52 12.05 -1.30
CA ALA A 83 -0.07 12.02 -1.51
C ALA A 83 0.74 12.28 -0.23
N LYS A 84 0.23 13.15 0.66
CA LYS A 84 0.88 13.44 1.96
C LYS A 84 0.74 12.31 2.97
N THR A 85 -0.39 11.61 2.96
CA THR A 85 -0.68 10.53 3.92
C THR A 85 -0.23 9.16 3.44
N ALA A 86 0.04 9.02 2.13
CA ALA A 86 0.47 7.75 1.56
C ALA A 86 1.76 7.27 2.23
N PRO A 87 1.87 5.96 2.51
CA PRO A 87 3.05 5.42 3.17
C PRO A 87 4.29 5.55 2.28
N CYS A 88 5.44 5.83 2.89
CA CYS A 88 6.72 5.85 2.20
C CYS A 88 7.26 4.42 2.09
N ILE A 89 7.27 3.86 0.87
CA ILE A 89 7.72 2.50 0.59
C ILE A 89 8.88 2.57 -0.41
N ASN A 90 9.99 1.91 -0.10
CA ASN A 90 11.12 1.77 -1.03
C ASN A 90 10.91 0.58 -1.97
N PHE A 91 10.53 0.80 -3.22
CA PHE A 91 10.25 -0.31 -4.15
C PHE A 91 11.48 -1.10 -4.61
N ASN A 92 12.69 -0.65 -4.27
CA ASN A 92 13.91 -1.39 -4.59
C ASN A 92 14.21 -2.49 -3.56
N ASP A 93 13.71 -2.36 -2.33
CA ASP A 93 13.91 -3.32 -1.26
C ASP A 93 12.82 -4.40 -1.32
N PRO A 94 13.13 -5.69 -0.99
CA PRO A 94 12.10 -6.71 -0.84
C PRO A 94 10.99 -6.29 0.12
N ILE A 95 9.75 -6.51 -0.29
CA ILE A 95 8.57 -6.20 0.51
C ILE A 95 7.90 -7.50 0.95
N ILE A 96 7.67 -7.62 2.25
CA ILE A 96 6.92 -8.70 2.87
C ILE A 96 5.68 -8.09 3.52
N ILE A 97 4.50 -8.54 3.13
CA ILE A 97 3.24 -8.12 3.76
C ILE A 97 2.81 -9.17 4.77
N VAL A 98 2.46 -8.76 5.97
CA VAL A 98 1.95 -9.63 7.04
C VAL A 98 0.44 -9.47 7.15
N SER A 99 -0.28 -10.57 6.93
CA SER A 99 -1.73 -10.65 7.00
C SER A 99 -2.18 -11.86 7.83
N GLY A 100 -3.48 -12.02 8.05
CA GLY A 100 -4.08 -13.03 8.94
C GLY A 100 -5.06 -12.38 9.91
N MET A 101 -6.04 -13.11 10.43
CA MET A 101 -7.10 -12.57 11.30
C MET A 101 -6.57 -11.84 12.55
N PRO A 102 -7.38 -11.02 13.26
CA PRO A 102 -6.96 -10.46 14.54
C PRO A 102 -6.48 -11.53 15.53
N GLN A 103 -5.54 -11.17 16.41
CA GLN A 103 -4.99 -12.01 17.49
C GLN A 103 -4.17 -13.25 17.07
N VAL A 104 -3.93 -13.48 15.77
CA VAL A 104 -3.05 -14.57 15.29
C VAL A 104 -1.55 -14.33 15.53
N GLY A 105 -1.16 -13.15 16.01
CA GLY A 105 0.23 -12.80 16.35
C GLY A 105 1.02 -12.03 15.29
N LYS A 106 0.33 -11.35 14.35
CA LYS A 106 0.95 -10.47 13.32
C LYS A 106 1.94 -9.46 13.90
N SER A 107 1.47 -8.63 14.83
CA SER A 107 2.31 -7.57 15.40
C SER A 107 3.41 -8.12 16.31
N THR A 108 3.21 -9.29 16.92
CA THR A 108 4.27 -10.02 17.65
C THR A 108 5.38 -10.46 16.69
N LEU A 109 5.01 -11.03 15.54
CA LEU A 109 5.96 -11.40 14.50
C LEU A 109 6.72 -10.16 14.02
N VAL A 110 6.01 -9.12 13.57
CA VAL A 110 6.59 -7.87 13.05
C VAL A 110 7.53 -7.22 14.08
N GLY A 111 7.09 -7.12 15.34
CA GLY A 111 7.91 -6.55 16.41
C GLY A 111 9.17 -7.35 16.71
N ARG A 112 9.14 -8.68 16.52
CA ARG A 112 10.33 -9.53 16.69
C ARG A 112 11.32 -9.42 15.53
N ILE A 113 10.83 -9.40 14.30
CA ILE A 113 11.70 -9.42 13.11
C ILE A 113 12.22 -8.03 12.74
N SER A 114 11.55 -6.96 13.20
CA SER A 114 11.95 -5.59 12.90
C SER A 114 13.19 -5.19 13.68
N SER A 115 14.24 -4.76 12.99
CA SER A 115 15.51 -4.28 13.56
C SER A 115 15.37 -2.92 14.25
N ALA A 116 14.34 -2.15 13.90
CA ALA A 116 14.04 -0.85 14.47
C ALA A 116 12.57 -0.74 14.89
N LYS A 117 12.23 0.33 15.62
CA LYS A 117 10.84 0.63 15.98
C LYS A 117 10.01 0.83 14.69
N PRO A 118 8.96 0.03 14.48
CA PRO A 118 8.14 0.14 13.28
C PRO A 118 7.46 1.51 13.17
N LEU A 119 7.34 2.01 11.94
CA LEU A 119 6.65 3.25 11.61
C LEU A 119 5.16 3.00 11.42
N VAL A 120 4.32 3.84 12.01
CA VAL A 120 2.86 3.75 11.82
C VAL A 120 2.44 4.85 10.86
N SER A 121 1.78 4.47 9.77
CA SER A 121 1.30 5.41 8.75
C SER A 121 -0.18 5.19 8.47
N PRO A 122 -0.99 6.25 8.34
CA PRO A 122 -2.35 6.10 7.82
C PRO A 122 -2.33 5.49 6.43
N TYR A 123 -3.29 4.63 6.14
CA TYR A 123 -3.48 4.09 4.82
C TYR A 123 -4.65 4.81 4.12
N PRO A 124 -4.41 5.49 2.97
CA PRO A 124 -5.43 6.31 2.34
C PRO A 124 -6.74 5.58 2.11
N PHE A 125 -7.85 6.32 2.29
CA PHE A 125 -9.22 5.84 2.13
C PHE A 125 -9.68 4.76 3.10
N THR A 126 -8.91 4.50 4.16
CA THR A 126 -9.27 3.54 5.19
C THR A 126 -9.18 4.19 6.57
N THR A 127 -9.86 3.60 7.56
CA THR A 127 -9.73 4.00 8.97
C THR A 127 -8.54 3.33 9.66
N LYS A 128 -7.75 2.56 8.91
CA LYS A 128 -6.67 1.71 9.42
C LYS A 128 -5.32 2.32 9.08
N ASN A 129 -4.36 2.05 9.95
CA ASN A 129 -2.96 2.37 9.71
C ASN A 129 -2.26 1.10 9.24
N ILE A 130 -1.25 1.26 8.39
CA ILE A 130 -0.25 0.22 8.19
C ILE A 130 0.94 0.47 9.10
N ILE A 131 1.62 -0.62 9.47
CA ILE A 131 2.84 -0.57 10.26
C ILE A 131 3.97 -1.07 9.37
N ILE A 132 5.00 -0.26 9.20
CA ILE A 132 6.16 -0.58 8.37
C ILE A 132 7.36 -0.83 9.28
N GLY A 133 7.77 -2.08 9.35
CA GLY A 133 9.02 -2.52 9.98
C GLY A 133 10.12 -2.70 8.93
N HIS A 134 11.35 -2.83 9.42
CA HIS A 134 12.52 -3.10 8.57
C HIS A 134 13.33 -4.25 9.16
N ILE A 135 13.77 -5.18 8.31
CA ILE A 135 14.80 -6.17 8.67
C ILE A 135 16.08 -5.76 7.99
N ASP A 136 17.12 -5.53 8.77
CA ASP A 136 18.48 -5.42 8.26
C ASP A 136 19.13 -6.81 8.25
N LEU A 137 19.17 -7.43 7.07
CA LEU A 137 19.72 -8.76 6.87
C LEU A 137 21.03 -8.67 6.09
N LYS A 138 22.12 -8.48 6.83
CA LYS A 138 23.48 -8.24 6.28
C LYS A 138 23.48 -7.04 5.32
N TYR A 139 23.44 -7.28 4.01
CA TYR A 139 23.48 -6.27 2.95
C TYR A 139 22.12 -6.01 2.31
N VAL A 140 21.07 -6.72 2.76
CA VAL A 140 19.71 -6.61 2.23
C VAL A 140 18.82 -5.98 3.28
N LYS A 141 18.17 -4.89 2.91
CA LYS A 141 17.10 -4.30 3.72
C LYS A 141 15.78 -4.84 3.23
N ILE A 142 14.95 -5.33 4.15
CA ILE A 142 13.63 -5.88 3.83
C ILE A 142 12.60 -5.00 4.52
N GLN A 143 11.55 -4.61 3.80
CA GLN A 143 10.41 -3.90 4.38
C GLN A 143 9.33 -4.89 4.74
N ILE A 144 8.83 -4.79 5.97
CA ILE A 144 7.70 -5.58 6.44
C ILE A 144 6.51 -4.66 6.63
N ILE A 145 5.38 -4.99 6.03
CA ILE A 145 4.16 -4.20 6.12
C ILE A 145 3.12 -5.01 6.88
N ASP A 146 2.82 -4.65 8.12
CA ASP A 146 1.63 -5.12 8.84
C ASP A 146 0.42 -4.35 8.32
N THR A 147 -0.65 -5.08 7.99
CA THR A 147 -1.89 -4.53 7.44
C THR A 147 -3.08 -4.80 8.37
N PRO A 148 -3.05 -4.37 9.65
CA PRO A 148 -4.09 -4.71 10.62
C PRO A 148 -5.42 -4.08 10.26
N GLY A 149 -6.48 -4.88 10.20
CA GLY A 149 -7.81 -4.43 9.80
C GLY A 149 -7.98 -4.19 8.28
N LEU A 150 -6.93 -4.37 7.48
CA LEU A 150 -6.94 -4.12 6.04
C LEU A 150 -7.09 -5.40 5.24
N LEU A 151 -6.17 -6.36 5.41
CA LEU A 151 -6.17 -7.64 4.68
C LEU A 151 -6.74 -8.80 5.51
N ASP A 152 -7.30 -8.54 6.69
CA ASP A 152 -7.70 -9.55 7.65
C ASP A 152 -9.19 -9.49 8.01
N ARG A 153 -10.03 -9.09 7.05
CA ARG A 153 -11.51 -9.14 7.16
C ARG A 153 -12.13 -9.47 5.80
N ASN A 154 -13.39 -9.87 5.81
CA ASN A 154 -14.11 -10.23 4.59
C ASN A 154 -14.30 -9.00 3.68
N ILE A 155 -14.22 -9.23 2.37
CA ILE A 155 -14.31 -8.16 1.37
C ILE A 155 -15.70 -7.49 1.32
N ASP A 156 -16.72 -8.23 1.75
CA ASP A 156 -18.12 -7.77 1.82
C ASP A 156 -18.33 -6.72 2.92
N GLU A 157 -17.43 -6.66 3.90
CA GLU A 157 -17.45 -5.67 4.98
C GLU A 157 -16.78 -4.34 4.59
N MET A 158 -16.17 -4.29 3.39
CA MET A 158 -15.42 -3.13 2.90
C MET A 158 -16.29 -2.30 1.97
N ASN A 159 -16.17 -0.97 2.01
CA ASN A 159 -16.78 -0.14 1.00
C ASN A 159 -15.97 -0.17 -0.32
N GLU A 160 -16.53 0.34 -1.42
CA GLU A 160 -15.88 0.27 -2.73
C GLU A 160 -14.51 0.99 -2.77
N ILE A 161 -14.39 2.13 -2.09
CA ILE A 161 -13.15 2.90 -2.06
C ILE A 161 -12.08 2.16 -1.24
N GLU A 162 -12.44 1.57 -0.11
CA GLU A 162 -11.56 0.71 0.68
C GLU A 162 -11.07 -0.49 -0.12
N ARG A 163 -11.95 -1.16 -0.88
CA ARG A 163 -11.56 -2.27 -1.75
C ARG A 163 -10.57 -1.83 -2.82
N LYS A 164 -10.80 -0.68 -3.48
CA LYS A 164 -9.86 -0.12 -4.46
C LYS A 164 -8.52 0.21 -3.80
N ALA A 165 -8.54 0.83 -2.61
CA ALA A 165 -7.34 1.18 -1.86
C ALA A 165 -6.51 -0.06 -1.49
N ILE A 166 -7.15 -1.13 -1.03
CA ILE A 166 -6.48 -2.40 -0.69
C ILE A 166 -5.97 -3.08 -1.96
N ALA A 167 -6.74 -3.07 -3.04
CA ALA A 167 -6.33 -3.62 -4.32
C ALA A 167 -5.07 -2.94 -4.87
N THR A 168 -4.74 -1.71 -4.45
CA THR A 168 -3.48 -1.07 -4.86
C THR A 168 -2.23 -1.83 -4.36
N LEU A 169 -2.33 -2.61 -3.27
CA LEU A 169 -1.24 -3.44 -2.77
C LEU A 169 -0.78 -4.49 -3.78
N LYS A 170 -1.63 -4.89 -4.73
CA LYS A 170 -1.25 -5.82 -5.82
C LYS A 170 -0.14 -5.27 -6.72
N HIS A 171 0.04 -3.94 -6.75
CA HIS A 171 1.10 -3.27 -7.51
C HIS A 171 2.44 -3.32 -6.78
N LEU A 172 2.48 -3.73 -5.52
CA LEU A 172 3.73 -3.98 -4.82
C LEU A 172 4.27 -5.34 -5.28
N ASN A 173 5.56 -5.35 -5.64
CA ASN A 173 6.29 -6.61 -5.72
C ASN A 173 6.48 -7.06 -4.27
N SER A 174 5.72 -8.05 -3.83
CA SER A 174 5.68 -8.47 -2.44
C SER A 174 5.33 -9.95 -2.28
N VAL A 175 5.88 -10.56 -1.24
CA VAL A 175 5.43 -11.85 -0.70
C VAL A 175 4.50 -11.59 0.49
N VAL A 176 3.47 -12.42 0.65
CA VAL A 176 2.50 -12.26 1.73
C VAL A 176 2.60 -13.42 2.71
N LEU A 177 2.90 -13.10 3.97
CA LEU A 177 2.86 -14.03 5.08
C LEU A 177 1.47 -13.99 5.67
N TYR A 178 0.68 -15.04 5.45
CA TYR A 178 -0.65 -15.16 6.03
C TYR A 178 -0.59 -16.02 7.29
N LEU A 179 -0.75 -15.38 8.45
CA LEU A 179 -0.68 -16.04 9.74
C LEU A 179 -2.01 -16.70 10.10
N ILE A 180 -1.90 -17.93 10.59
CA ILE A 180 -2.99 -18.71 11.15
C ILE A 180 -2.62 -19.10 12.58
N ASP A 181 -3.59 -19.01 13.47
CA ASP A 181 -3.52 -19.52 14.83
C ASP A 181 -4.24 -20.89 14.89
N PRO A 182 -3.49 -22.00 14.97
CA PRO A 182 -4.05 -23.35 15.03
C PRO A 182 -4.40 -23.78 16.46
N THR A 183 -4.27 -22.91 17.47
CA THR A 183 -4.62 -23.26 18.85
C THR A 183 -6.13 -23.47 18.99
N GLN A 184 -6.54 -24.39 19.88
CA GLN A 184 -7.96 -24.63 20.13
C GLN A 184 -8.67 -23.42 20.76
N GLU A 185 -7.91 -22.58 21.46
CA GLU A 185 -8.38 -21.35 22.12
C GLU A 185 -8.27 -20.11 21.21
N ALA A 186 -7.98 -20.30 19.92
CA ALA A 186 -7.90 -19.20 18.97
C ALA A 186 -9.22 -18.41 18.94
N TYR A 187 -9.11 -17.08 18.95
CA TYR A 187 -10.28 -16.20 18.96
C TYR A 187 -11.22 -16.41 17.76
N TYR A 188 -10.66 -16.82 16.62
CA TYR A 188 -11.41 -17.21 15.43
C TYR A 188 -11.11 -18.66 15.08
N SER A 189 -12.15 -19.41 14.71
CA SER A 189 -12.00 -20.82 14.28
C SER A 189 -11.09 -20.93 13.06
N PHE A 190 -10.46 -22.09 12.91
CA PHE A 190 -9.58 -22.37 11.79
C PHE A 190 -10.29 -22.14 10.44
N GLU A 191 -11.54 -22.57 10.31
CA GLU A 191 -12.36 -22.41 9.10
C GLU A 191 -12.55 -20.94 8.72
N ARG A 192 -12.79 -20.08 9.72
CA ARG A 192 -12.94 -18.64 9.50
C ARG A 192 -11.63 -18.00 9.06
N GLN A 193 -10.51 -18.45 9.65
CA GLN A 193 -9.18 -18.01 9.24
C GLN A 193 -8.86 -18.43 7.80
N ILE A 194 -9.29 -19.62 7.36
CA ILE A 194 -9.17 -20.08 5.97
C ILE A 194 -10.08 -19.29 5.01
N SER A 195 -11.30 -18.92 5.45
CA SER A 195 -12.18 -18.06 4.64
C SER A 195 -11.52 -16.71 4.35
N SER A 196 -10.96 -16.06 5.37
CA SER A 196 -10.22 -14.81 5.21
C SER A 196 -8.95 -14.99 4.35
N LEU A 197 -8.27 -16.14 4.43
CA LEU A 197 -7.13 -16.46 3.56
C LEU A 197 -7.56 -16.47 2.08
N ARG A 198 -8.71 -17.07 1.77
CA ARG A 198 -9.25 -17.10 0.40
C ARG A 198 -9.59 -15.70 -0.12
N THR A 199 -10.07 -14.81 0.74
CA THR A 199 -10.29 -13.40 0.36
C THR A 199 -8.97 -12.71 0.01
N VAL A 200 -7.91 -12.92 0.80
CA VAL A 200 -6.59 -12.41 0.49
C VAL A 200 -6.08 -12.99 -0.83
N GLU A 201 -6.20 -14.31 -1.03
CA GLU A 201 -5.84 -14.98 -2.28
C GLU A 201 -6.49 -14.36 -3.52
N GLN A 202 -7.78 -14.02 -3.45
CA GLN A 202 -8.50 -13.35 -4.54
C GLN A 202 -7.95 -11.96 -4.87
N LEU A 203 -7.39 -11.24 -3.88
CA LEU A 203 -6.89 -9.88 -4.05
C LEU A 203 -5.46 -9.83 -4.60
N ILE A 204 -4.59 -10.73 -4.14
CA ILE A 204 -3.14 -10.64 -4.39
C ILE A 204 -2.55 -11.80 -5.19
N GLY A 205 -3.28 -12.93 -5.31
CA GLY A 205 -2.80 -14.15 -5.96
C GLY A 205 -2.22 -15.16 -4.97
N LYS A 206 -2.57 -16.44 -5.17
CA LYS A 206 -2.13 -17.57 -4.33
C LYS A 206 -0.61 -17.76 -4.36
N GLU A 207 -0.02 -17.52 -5.52
CA GLU A 207 1.41 -17.69 -5.78
C GLU A 207 2.29 -16.79 -4.92
N LYS A 208 1.75 -15.69 -4.36
CA LYS A 208 2.49 -14.78 -3.48
C LYS A 208 2.40 -15.15 -2.00
N ILE A 209 1.54 -16.10 -1.64
CA ILE A 209 1.20 -16.38 -0.24
C ILE A 209 2.12 -17.47 0.32
N ILE A 210 2.62 -17.24 1.53
CA ILE A 210 3.19 -18.26 2.42
C ILE A 210 2.27 -18.33 3.63
N ILE A 211 1.79 -19.53 3.94
CA ILE A 211 1.00 -19.75 5.14
C ILE A 211 1.95 -19.92 6.33
N VAL A 212 1.64 -19.21 7.41
CA VAL A 212 2.43 -19.23 8.63
C VAL A 212 1.56 -19.75 9.76
N LEU A 213 1.75 -21.00 10.17
CA LEU A 213 1.11 -21.56 11.37
C LEU A 213 1.88 -21.03 12.58
N ASN A 214 1.29 -20.09 13.32
CA ASN A 214 1.92 -19.47 14.48
C ASN A 214 1.52 -20.17 15.79
N LYS A 215 2.14 -19.79 16.92
CA LYS A 215 1.85 -20.32 18.26
C LYS A 215 1.99 -21.85 18.35
N ILE A 216 2.94 -22.42 17.62
CA ILE A 216 3.18 -23.87 17.65
C ILE A 216 3.62 -24.39 19.02
N ASP A 217 4.14 -23.51 19.88
CA ASP A 217 4.47 -23.79 21.28
C ASP A 217 3.23 -24.12 22.13
N MET A 218 2.05 -23.64 21.73
CA MET A 218 0.78 -23.88 22.41
C MET A 218 -0.11 -24.90 21.69
N THR A 219 0.35 -25.46 20.57
CA THR A 219 -0.48 -26.33 19.72
C THR A 219 0.06 -27.77 19.71
N PRO A 220 -0.78 -28.78 20.01
CA PRO A 220 -0.37 -30.18 19.93
C PRO A 220 0.15 -30.55 18.53
N LYS A 221 1.23 -31.35 18.47
CA LYS A 221 1.87 -31.74 17.21
C LYS A 221 0.92 -32.42 16.22
N GLU A 222 0.04 -33.30 16.73
CA GLU A 222 -0.95 -34.01 15.91
C GLU A 222 -1.91 -33.05 15.21
N LEU A 223 -2.32 -31.98 15.92
CA LEU A 223 -3.20 -30.95 15.38
C LEU A 223 -2.49 -30.11 14.31
N LEU A 224 -1.22 -29.75 14.55
CA LEU A 224 -0.40 -29.03 13.56
C LEU A 224 -0.25 -29.83 12.26
N ILE A 225 0.05 -31.12 12.35
CA ILE A 225 0.18 -32.02 11.20
C ILE A 225 -1.15 -32.13 10.45
N SER A 226 -2.27 -32.25 11.18
CA SER A 226 -3.61 -32.32 10.59
C SER A 226 -3.93 -31.06 9.78
N TYR A 227 -3.74 -29.87 10.37
CA TYR A 227 -3.98 -28.61 9.66
C TYR A 227 -3.03 -28.37 8.50
N GLU A 228 -1.74 -28.71 8.64
CA GLU A 228 -0.78 -28.63 7.54
C GLU A 228 -1.23 -29.51 6.36
N ASN A 229 -1.67 -30.74 6.63
CA ASN A 229 -2.20 -31.62 5.61
C ASN A 229 -3.45 -31.04 4.95
N MET A 230 -4.41 -30.50 5.72
CA MET A 230 -5.61 -29.86 5.15
C MET A 230 -5.26 -28.70 4.22
N LEU A 231 -4.29 -27.88 4.59
CA LEU A 231 -3.78 -26.78 3.77
C LEU A 231 -3.11 -27.27 2.48
N LYS A 232 -2.29 -28.32 2.57
CA LYS A 232 -1.69 -28.98 1.39
C LYS A 232 -2.74 -29.53 0.44
N HIS A 233 -3.78 -30.19 0.95
CA HIS A 233 -4.90 -30.67 0.13
C HIS A 233 -5.69 -29.53 -0.51
N SER A 234 -5.71 -28.35 0.12
CA SER A 234 -6.27 -27.11 -0.46
C SER A 234 -5.31 -26.43 -1.45
N GLY A 235 -4.18 -27.06 -1.76
CA GLY A 235 -3.20 -26.64 -2.74
C GLY A 235 -2.23 -25.55 -2.26
N TYR A 236 -2.06 -25.37 -0.94
CA TYR A 236 -1.01 -24.50 -0.39
C TYR A 236 0.23 -25.33 -0.08
N SER A 237 1.32 -25.07 -0.81
CA SER A 237 2.60 -25.79 -0.67
C SER A 237 3.59 -25.09 0.26
N ASP A 238 3.53 -23.76 0.35
CA ASP A 238 4.44 -22.97 1.17
C ASP A 238 3.82 -22.73 2.55
N ILE A 239 4.08 -23.66 3.47
CA ILE A 239 3.62 -23.62 4.85
C ILE A 239 4.84 -23.61 5.75
N VAL A 240 4.91 -22.66 6.69
CA VAL A 240 5.97 -22.56 7.70
C VAL A 240 5.34 -22.53 9.09
N MET A 241 5.86 -23.35 9.99
CA MET A 241 5.43 -23.43 11.38
C MET A 241 6.37 -22.59 12.24
N ILE A 242 5.85 -21.63 13.02
CA ILE A 242 6.66 -20.74 13.85
C ILE A 242 6.08 -20.55 15.26
N SER A 243 6.94 -20.08 16.17
CA SER A 243 6.47 -19.36 17.35
C SER A 243 6.98 -17.93 17.30
N ALA A 244 6.10 -17.00 16.91
CA ALA A 244 6.40 -15.59 16.92
C ALA A 244 6.65 -15.04 18.33
N LEU A 245 6.23 -15.74 19.41
CA LEU A 245 6.47 -15.36 20.80
C LEU A 245 7.75 -15.97 21.39
N HIS A 246 8.19 -17.15 20.94
CA HIS A 246 9.43 -17.78 21.42
C HIS A 246 10.63 -17.76 20.45
N GLY A 247 10.42 -17.34 19.21
CA GLY A 247 11.48 -17.11 18.22
C GLY A 247 11.78 -18.35 17.40
N ILE A 248 10.90 -19.34 17.46
CA ILE A 248 11.06 -20.63 16.80
C ILE A 248 10.79 -20.46 15.31
N ASN A 249 11.75 -20.92 14.49
CA ASN A 249 11.70 -20.95 13.02
C ASN A 249 11.54 -19.58 12.33
N ILE A 250 11.91 -18.49 12.99
CA ILE A 250 11.82 -17.13 12.41
C ILE A 250 12.82 -16.94 11.26
N GLU A 251 14.05 -17.41 11.42
CA GLU A 251 15.07 -17.33 10.35
C GLU A 251 14.66 -18.14 9.12
N GLU A 252 14.11 -19.35 9.33
CA GLU A 252 13.58 -20.20 8.27
C GLU A 252 12.44 -19.49 7.50
N LEU A 253 11.52 -18.85 8.23
CA LEU A 253 10.43 -18.07 7.63
C LEU A 253 10.96 -16.93 6.76
N ILE A 254 11.93 -16.15 7.25
CA ILE A 254 12.53 -15.04 6.49
C ILE A 254 13.25 -15.57 5.25
N TYR A 255 14.03 -16.65 5.39
CA TYR A 255 14.72 -17.28 4.27
C TYR A 255 13.75 -17.76 3.20
N LYS A 256 12.67 -18.44 3.60
CA LYS A 256 11.62 -18.91 2.69
C LYS A 256 10.93 -17.75 1.98
N ALA A 257 10.62 -16.67 2.71
CA ALA A 257 10.02 -15.47 2.14
C ALA A 257 10.90 -14.81 1.08
N ILE A 258 12.21 -14.70 1.34
CA ILE A 258 13.16 -14.12 0.38
C ILE A 258 13.40 -15.05 -0.82
N SER A 259 13.52 -16.37 -0.61
CA SER A 259 13.61 -17.31 -1.75
C SER A 259 12.40 -17.18 -2.66
N LYS A 260 11.19 -17.09 -2.08
CA LYS A 260 9.96 -16.90 -2.84
C LYS A 260 9.90 -15.55 -3.55
N TYR A 261 10.40 -14.49 -2.92
CA TYR A 261 10.51 -13.18 -3.54
C TYR A 261 11.45 -13.21 -4.76
N ASP A 262 12.61 -13.85 -4.63
CA ASP A 262 13.56 -14.04 -5.73
C ASP A 262 12.92 -14.80 -6.90
N GLU A 263 12.20 -15.88 -6.61
CA GLU A 263 11.49 -16.70 -7.61
C GLU A 263 10.38 -15.92 -8.33
N LEU A 264 9.58 -15.13 -7.62
CA LEU A 264 8.47 -14.37 -8.21
C LEU A 264 8.93 -13.19 -9.06
N TYR A 265 10.03 -12.54 -8.66
CA TYR A 265 10.46 -11.27 -9.24
C TYR A 265 11.80 -11.34 -9.98
N ASN A 266 12.35 -12.55 -10.18
CA ASN A 266 13.66 -12.80 -10.80
C ASN A 266 14.77 -11.94 -10.18
N THR A 267 14.83 -11.91 -8.85
CA THR A 267 15.86 -11.21 -8.09
C THR A 267 16.86 -12.20 -7.49
N ASN A 268 17.92 -11.70 -6.84
CA ASN A 268 18.99 -12.55 -6.30
C ASN A 268 19.42 -12.06 -4.91
N TYR A 269 18.44 -11.92 -4.00
CA TYR A 269 18.69 -11.54 -2.62
C TYR A 269 19.18 -12.73 -1.78
N LYS A 270 18.80 -13.95 -2.14
CA LYS A 270 19.15 -15.20 -1.46
C LYS A 270 20.65 -15.45 -1.37
N GLN A 271 21.44 -14.97 -2.32
CA GLN A 271 22.91 -15.07 -2.26
C GLN A 271 23.51 -14.36 -1.04
N PHE A 272 22.82 -13.36 -0.49
CA PHE A 272 23.27 -12.62 0.68
C PHE A 272 22.86 -13.27 2.01
N LEU A 273 22.02 -14.33 1.96
CA LEU A 273 21.57 -15.05 3.16
C LEU A 273 22.66 -16.00 3.69
N HIS A 274 23.42 -16.65 2.80
CA HIS A 274 24.34 -17.76 3.10
C HIS A 274 25.81 -17.39 3.37
N LYS A 275 26.17 -16.10 3.49
CA LYS A 275 27.53 -15.67 3.84
C LYS A 275 27.59 -14.95 5.17
#